data_AF-A0A923VR32-F1
#
_entry.id   AF-A0A923VR32-F1
#
_cell.length_a   1.000
_cell.length_b   1.000
_cell.length_c   1.000
_cell.angle_alpha   90.00
_cell.angle_beta   90.00
_cell.angle_gamma   90.00
#
_symmetry.space_group_name_H-M   'P 1'
#
loop_
_entity.id
_entity.type
_entity.pdbx_description
1 polymer ?
#
loop_
_entity_poly.entity_id
_entity_poly.type
_entity_poly.pdbx_seq_one_letter_code
_entity_poly.pdbx_strand_id
1 'polypeptide(L)'
;MRTRSAALAVNERQRKILERLMEAGDGGFLGGMTADKYSKITGASKATATRDLADLLQKDLLLVEGVGKATRYVVNVAGWNGTPG
;
A
#
# COMPACT_ATOMS: atom_id res chain seq x y z
N MET A 1 -14.91 17.91 -12.11
CA MET A 1 -14.54 16.52 -11.77
C MET A 1 -13.17 16.23 -12.36
N ARG A 2 -12.13 16.00 -11.56
CA ARG A 2 -10.78 15.71 -12.05
C ARG A 2 -10.60 14.19 -12.12
N THR A 3 -11.00 13.58 -13.22
CA THR A 3 -10.69 12.18 -13.51
C THR A 3 -9.25 12.12 -14.04
N ARG A 4 -8.26 11.98 -13.15
CA ARG A 4 -6.91 11.61 -13.57
C ARG A 4 -6.81 10.08 -13.60
N SER A 5 -7.45 9.47 -14.58
CA SER A 5 -7.07 8.14 -15.05
C SER A 5 -5.77 8.29 -15.84
N ALA A 6 -4.67 8.60 -15.15
CA ALA A 6 -3.35 8.37 -15.71
C ALA A 6 -3.13 6.86 -15.60
N ALA A 7 -2.85 6.19 -16.71
CA ALA A 7 -2.27 4.85 -16.68
C ALA A 7 -1.17 4.85 -15.61
N LEU A 8 -1.40 4.11 -14.53
CA LEU A 8 -0.72 4.28 -13.25
C LEU A 8 0.75 3.93 -13.41
N ALA A 9 1.59 4.94 -13.64
CA ALA A 9 3.03 4.78 -13.66
C ALA A 9 3.49 4.45 -12.24
N VAL A 10 3.48 3.16 -11.90
CA VAL A 10 4.07 2.63 -10.67
C VAL A 10 5.52 2.26 -10.96
N ASN A 11 6.41 2.65 -10.05
CA ASN A 11 7.81 2.24 -10.15
C ASN A 11 7.98 0.75 -9.76
N GLU A 12 9.16 0.19 -10.02
CA GLU A 12 9.43 -1.24 -9.74
C GLU A 12 9.20 -1.62 -8.28
N ARG A 13 9.58 -0.75 -7.34
CA ARG A 13 9.38 -0.99 -5.89
C ARG A 13 7.89 -0.99 -5.53
N GLN A 14 7.13 -0.04 -6.07
CA GLN A 14 5.69 0.05 -5.89
C GLN A 14 4.97 -1.17 -6.47
N ARG A 15 5.34 -1.59 -7.70
CA ARG A 15 4.82 -2.79 -8.34
C ARG A 15 5.03 -4.03 -7.47
N LYS A 16 6.28 -4.27 -7.04
CA LYS A 16 6.65 -5.39 -6.17
C LYS A 16 5.80 -5.44 -4.90
N ILE A 17 5.51 -4.28 -4.32
CA ILE A 17 4.71 -4.17 -3.11
C ILE A 17 3.24 -4.45 -3.36
N LEU A 18 2.69 -3.96 -4.48
CA LEU A 18 1.32 -4.26 -4.88
C LEU A 18 1.14 -5.76 -5.14
N GLU A 19 2.06 -6.38 -5.89
CA GLU A 19 2.08 -7.82 -6.14
C GLU A 19 2.13 -8.59 -4.81
N ARG A 20 3.01 -8.19 -3.89
CA ARG A 20 3.12 -8.87 -2.59
C ARG A 20 1.88 -8.71 -1.71
N LEU A 21 1.23 -7.55 -1.77
CA LEU A 21 -0.03 -7.32 -1.06
C LEU A 21 -1.19 -8.12 -1.68
N MET A 22 -1.20 -8.29 -3.00
CA MET A 22 -2.17 -9.15 -3.69
C MET A 22 -1.94 -10.64 -3.40
N GLU A 23 -0.69 -11.11 -3.43
CA GLU A 23 -0.32 -12.49 -3.07
C GLU A 23 -0.68 -12.85 -1.64
N ALA A 24 -0.55 -11.87 -0.74
CA ALA A 24 -0.92 -12.06 0.66
C ALA A 24 -2.43 -12.28 0.85
N GLY A 25 -3.26 -11.84 -0.11
CA GLY A 25 -4.71 -11.91 0.03
C GLY A 25 -5.25 -11.06 1.18
N ASP A 26 -6.52 -11.28 1.52
CA ASP A 26 -7.28 -10.59 2.56
C ASP A 26 -6.75 -10.80 3.99
N GLY A 27 -6.02 -11.90 4.24
CA GLY A 27 -5.44 -12.24 5.54
C GLY A 27 -3.91 -12.10 5.67
N GLY A 28 -3.15 -12.03 4.58
CA GLY A 28 -1.70 -12.25 4.63
C GLY A 28 -0.85 -11.05 5.06
N PHE A 29 -1.43 -9.86 5.16
CA PHE A 29 -0.78 -8.70 5.78
C PHE A 29 -1.50 -8.31 7.07
N LEU A 30 -1.58 -9.25 8.02
CA LEU A 30 -1.95 -8.96 9.40
C LEU A 30 -1.14 -7.74 9.92
N GLY A 31 -1.87 -6.67 10.25
CA GLY A 31 -1.32 -5.37 10.67
C GLY A 31 -1.02 -4.37 9.54
N GLY A 32 -1.34 -4.68 8.28
CA GLY A 32 -1.19 -3.84 7.10
C GLY A 32 0.26 -3.52 6.71
N MET A 33 0.44 -2.80 5.59
CA MET A 33 1.74 -2.33 5.11
C MET A 33 2.18 -1.09 5.90
N THR A 34 3.44 -1.03 6.30
CA THR A 34 4.04 0.14 6.95
C THR A 34 5.30 0.55 6.18
N ALA A 35 5.77 1.79 6.39
CA ALA A 35 7.01 2.25 5.77
C ALA A 35 8.21 1.35 6.11
N ASP A 36 8.27 0.82 7.34
CA ASP A 36 9.34 -0.09 7.75
C ASP A 36 9.26 -1.45 7.03
N LYS A 37 8.05 -2.01 6.85
CA LYS A 37 7.86 -3.24 6.06
C LYS A 37 8.22 -3.00 4.59
N TYR A 38 7.81 -1.87 4.03
CA TYR A 38 8.14 -1.46 2.66
C TYR A 38 9.65 -1.38 2.46
N SER A 39 10.35 -0.67 3.36
CA SER A 39 11.82 -0.56 3.33
C SER A 39 12.51 -1.91 3.40
N LYS A 40 12.04 -2.83 4.26
CA LYS A 40 12.61 -4.19 4.36
C LYS A 40 12.43 -5.01 3.08
N ILE A 41 11.31 -4.85 2.36
CA ILE A 41 11.01 -5.62 1.14
C ILE A 41 11.74 -5.05 -0.10
N THR A 42 11.88 -3.72 -0.16
CA THR A 42 12.37 -3.01 -1.34
C THR A 42 13.81 -2.53 -1.22
N GLY A 43 14.38 -2.53 -0.01
CA GLY A 43 15.69 -1.94 0.28
C GLY A 43 15.68 -0.40 0.30
N ALA A 44 14.53 0.25 0.11
CA ALA A 44 14.44 1.70 0.06
C ALA A 44 14.59 2.33 1.45
N SER A 45 15.12 3.55 1.51
CA SER A 45 15.13 4.34 2.75
C SER A 45 13.71 4.56 3.28
N LYS A 46 13.54 4.78 4.59
CA LYS A 46 12.23 5.06 5.19
C LYS A 46 11.56 6.31 4.59
N ALA A 47 12.36 7.32 4.23
CA ALA A 47 11.87 8.52 3.57
C ALA A 47 11.36 8.21 2.15
N THR A 48 12.09 7.39 1.39
CA THR A 48 11.67 6.92 0.05
C THR A 48 10.41 6.06 0.14
N ALA A 49 10.35 5.12 1.08
CA ALA A 49 9.19 4.27 1.32
C ALA A 49 7.93 5.09 1.64
N THR A 50 8.06 6.13 2.47
CA THR A 50 6.95 7.02 2.82
C THR A 50 6.45 7.79 1.59
N ARG A 51 7.35 8.27 0.73
CA ARG A 51 6.98 8.94 -0.52
C ARG A 51 6.30 7.99 -1.51
N ASP A 52 6.85 6.79 -1.68
CA ASP A 52 6.30 5.77 -2.57
C ASP A 52 4.89 5.34 -2.10
N LEU A 53 4.67 5.18 -0.79
CA LEU A 53 3.36 4.87 -0.20
C LEU A 53 2.35 6.03 -0.35
N ALA A 54 2.79 7.28 -0.14
CA ALA A 54 1.95 8.45 -0.33
C ALA A 54 1.51 8.61 -1.80
N ASP A 55 2.41 8.35 -2.74
CA ASP A 55 2.10 8.36 -4.18
C ASP A 55 1.10 7.26 -4.54
N LEU A 56 1.21 6.07 -3.96
CA LEU A 56 0.20 5.00 -4.12
C LEU A 56 -1.16 5.37 -3.53
N LEU A 57 -1.19 6.15 -2.43
CA LEU A 57 -2.41 6.70 -1.85
C LEU A 57 -3.08 7.71 -2.78
N GLN A 58 -2.31 8.65 -3.34
CA GLN A 58 -2.80 9.65 -4.29
C GLN A 58 -3.33 9.03 -5.58
N LYS A 59 -2.90 7.81 -5.87
CA LYS A 59 -3.31 7.00 -7.02
C LYS A 59 -4.53 6.12 -6.73
N ASP A 60 -5.12 6.22 -5.54
CA ASP A 60 -6.23 5.37 -5.07
C ASP A 60 -5.93 3.86 -5.13
N LEU A 61 -4.65 3.48 -5.15
CA LEU A 61 -4.22 2.07 -5.16
C LEU A 61 -4.12 1.51 -3.74
N LEU A 62 -3.80 2.36 -2.78
CA LEU A 62 -3.79 2.03 -1.36
C LEU A 62 -4.77 2.93 -0.61
N LEU A 63 -5.31 2.41 0.48
CA LEU A 63 -6.01 3.17 1.50
C LEU A 63 -5.15 3.20 2.76
N VAL A 64 -5.32 4.26 3.56
CA VAL A 64 -4.74 4.33 4.89
C VAL A 64 -5.78 3.97 5.93
N GLU A 65 -5.41 3.11 6.86
CA GLU A 65 -6.20 2.79 8.05
C GLU A 65 -5.42 3.13 9.32
N GLY A 66 -6.17 3.40 10.39
CA GLY A 66 -5.60 3.75 11.69
C GLY A 66 -5.21 5.23 11.80
N VAL A 67 -4.84 5.63 13.02
CA VAL A 67 -4.50 7.02 13.36
C VAL A 67 -3.17 7.04 14.12
N GLY A 68 -2.30 7.99 13.80
CA GLY A 68 -1.03 8.20 14.50
C GLY A 68 -0.04 7.04 14.33
N LYS A 69 0.45 6.46 15.44
CA LYS A 69 1.44 5.36 15.41
C LYS A 69 0.91 4.04 14.84
N ALA A 70 -0.41 3.92 14.69
CA ALA A 70 -1.08 2.74 14.13
C ALA A 70 -1.40 2.88 12.63
N THR A 71 -0.79 3.84 11.93
CA THR A 71 -1.02 4.06 10.49
C THR A 71 -0.55 2.85 9.69
N ARG A 72 -1.48 2.25 8.93
CA ARG A 72 -1.23 1.11 8.05
C ARG A 72 -1.84 1.34 6.68
N TYR A 73 -1.18 0.82 5.65
CA TYR A 73 -1.62 0.90 4.27
C TYR A 73 -2.20 -0.45 3.82
N VAL A 74 -3.37 -0.43 3.19
CA VAL A 74 -4.10 -1.61 2.68
C VAL A 74 -4.43 -1.40 1.20
N VAL A 75 -4.61 -2.44 0.39
CA VAL A 75 -4.94 -2.21 -1.04
C VAL A 75 -6.40 -1.84 -1.17
N ASN A 76 -6.66 -0.87 -2.04
CA ASN A 76 -8.01 -0.42 -2.35
C ASN A 76 -8.68 -1.38 -3.37
N VAL A 77 -9.08 -2.57 -2.92
CA VAL A 77 -9.81 -3.54 -3.75
C VAL A 77 -11.20 -3.78 -3.19
N ALA A 78 -12.23 -3.65 -4.02
CA ALA A 78 -13.60 -3.97 -3.65
C ALA A 78 -13.73 -5.45 -3.28
N GLY A 79 -14.25 -5.75 -2.09
CA GLY A 79 -14.33 -7.11 -1.55
C GLY A 79 -13.16 -7.50 -0.63
N TRP A 80 -12.19 -6.59 -0.39
CA TRP A 80 -11.23 -6.74 0.69
C TRP A 80 -11.95 -6.56 2.04
N ASN A 81 -12.44 -7.67 2.59
CA ASN A 81 -13.07 -7.69 3.90
C ASN A 81 -12.02 -8.12 4.93
N GLY A 82 -11.32 -7.16 5.54
CA GLY A 82 -10.40 -7.41 6.66
C GLY A 82 -11.11 -7.83 7.96
N THR A 83 -12.23 -8.56 7.87
CA THR A 83 -12.96 -9.06 9.02
C THR A 83 -12.32 -10.39 9.40
N PRO A 84 -11.72 -10.53 10.60
CA PRO A 84 -11.39 -11.85 11.09
C PRO A 84 -12.72 -12.59 11.29
N GLY A 85 -12.88 -13.73 10.63
CA GLY A 85 -13.78 -14.77 11.11
C GLY A 85 -13.27 -15.34 12.42
#